data_AF-A0A2G1W340-F1
#
_entry.id   AF-A0A2G1W340-F1
#
_cell.length_a   1.000
_cell.length_b   1.000
_cell.length_c   1.000
_cell.angle_alpha   90.00
_cell.angle_beta   90.00
_cell.angle_gamma   90.00
#
_symmetry.space_group_name_H-M   'P 1'
#
loop_
_entity.id
_entity.type
_entity.pdbx_description
1 polymer ?
#
loop_
_entity_poly.entity_id
_entity_poly.type
_entity_poly.pdbx_seq_one_letter_code
_entity_poly.pdbx_strand_id
1 'polypeptide(L)'
;MNTPTSSPPTSTDDTSLGQAPEADRASHPFAMAVCLRVVVVVQCFGLGARYLFSSLETESDVYGWLYFDCDWPESIAQSIDNMGALTTLFAGGILCLNGLLLQKSSSDSSWTRIAGWMDRAAAVWIAIWMLLIAAAHMMRAAVFAELSLFEHAVRYHAPLALAVCGGMGVAACVSSARTRIAVILLAVAASLTFAAHGYKAYECYAPFIDLILLSDMQWTEAGITQANAEKLLVAIGIADILVALVLLVFRSRFATFYMVVWGLVTAASRMTALGLEAWPETLIRIANGGVPLVILIHWTAKRK
;
A
#
# COMPACT_ATOMS: atom_id res chain seq x y z
N MET A 1 4.86 55.09 67.69
CA MET A 1 5.44 55.18 66.34
C MET A 1 5.34 53.78 65.74
N ASN A 2 4.35 53.57 64.86
CA ASN A 2 4.07 52.29 64.23
C ASN A 2 4.72 52.28 62.84
N THR A 3 5.71 51.43 62.64
CA THR A 3 6.31 51.15 61.33
C THR A 3 5.56 49.99 60.67
N PRO A 4 5.07 50.14 59.42
CA PRO A 4 4.46 49.03 58.69
C PRO A 4 5.54 48.21 57.97
N THR A 5 5.53 46.90 58.22
CA THR A 5 6.27 45.87 57.49
C THR A 5 5.59 45.59 56.15
N SER A 6 6.27 45.85 55.04
CA SER A 6 5.85 45.46 53.69
C SER A 6 6.31 44.03 53.37
N SER A 7 5.38 43.21 52.92
CA SER A 7 5.62 41.85 52.41
C SER A 7 6.21 41.90 51.00
N PRO A 8 7.07 40.94 50.60
CA PRO A 8 7.60 40.86 49.24
C PRO A 8 6.55 40.29 48.27
N PRO A 9 6.62 40.63 46.97
CA PRO A 9 5.71 40.11 45.96
C PRO A 9 6.09 38.67 45.57
N THR A 10 5.14 37.75 45.67
CA THR A 10 5.19 36.40 45.11
C THR A 10 5.06 36.47 43.59
N SER A 11 6.15 36.25 42.87
CA SER A 11 6.14 36.05 41.41
C SER A 11 5.75 34.61 41.09
N THR A 12 4.48 34.38 40.76
CA THR A 12 4.01 33.13 40.13
C THR A 12 3.88 33.36 38.63
N ASP A 13 5.01 33.33 37.93
CA ASP A 13 5.04 33.14 36.46
C ASP A 13 5.31 31.65 36.20
N ASP A 14 4.30 30.82 36.44
CA ASP A 14 4.25 29.49 35.85
C ASP A 14 3.88 29.65 34.37
N THR A 15 4.92 29.74 33.55
CA THR A 15 4.86 29.49 32.11
C THR A 15 4.22 28.13 31.86
N SER A 16 2.90 28.13 31.68
CA SER A 16 2.14 27.04 31.08
C SER A 16 2.55 26.93 29.61
N LEU A 17 3.70 26.29 29.38
CA LEU A 17 4.08 25.77 28.08
C LEU A 17 2.94 24.86 27.60
N GLY A 18 2.16 25.38 26.65
CA GLY A 18 0.95 24.79 26.14
C GLY A 18 1.13 23.33 25.78
N GLN A 19 0.58 22.44 26.61
CA GLN A 19 0.28 21.09 26.20
C GLN A 19 -0.74 21.21 25.07
N ALA A 20 -0.31 20.89 23.85
CA ALA A 20 -1.25 20.68 22.74
C ALA A 20 -2.36 19.72 23.21
N PRO A 21 -3.64 20.01 22.93
CA PRO A 21 -4.76 19.26 23.46
C PRO A 21 -4.62 17.77 23.12
N GLU A 22 -4.72 16.89 24.12
CA GLU A 22 -4.58 15.42 23.98
C GLU A 22 -5.44 14.82 22.86
N ALA A 23 -6.56 15.48 22.52
CA ALA A 23 -7.44 15.12 21.42
C ALA A 23 -6.74 15.07 20.05
N ASP A 24 -5.76 15.95 19.79
CA ASP A 24 -5.06 15.99 18.49
C ASP A 24 -4.12 14.79 18.30
N ARG A 25 -3.47 14.31 19.38
CA ARG A 25 -2.51 13.19 19.30
C ARG A 25 -3.17 11.84 19.00
N ALA A 26 -4.42 11.65 19.43
CA ALA A 26 -5.17 10.40 19.19
C ALA A 26 -5.66 10.24 17.73
N SER A 27 -5.79 11.35 16.99
CA SER A 27 -6.35 11.35 15.62
C SER A 27 -5.42 10.73 14.56
N HIS A 28 -4.11 10.72 14.80
CA HIS A 28 -3.12 10.40 13.77
C HIS A 28 -2.86 8.90 13.56
N PRO A 29 -2.66 8.07 14.61
CA PRO A 29 -2.62 6.62 14.44
C PRO A 29 -3.92 6.10 13.81
N PHE A 30 -5.02 6.82 14.06
CA PHE A 30 -6.31 6.49 13.50
C PHE A 30 -6.35 6.67 11.98
N ALA A 31 -5.98 7.86 11.49
CA ALA A 31 -5.94 8.15 10.05
C ALA A 31 -5.01 7.18 9.28
N MET A 32 -3.86 6.84 9.86
CA MET A 32 -2.91 5.90 9.26
C MET A 32 -3.53 4.51 9.07
N ALA A 33 -4.16 3.96 10.10
CA ALA A 33 -4.73 2.61 10.05
C ALA A 33 -5.98 2.54 9.15
N VAL A 34 -6.81 3.59 9.13
CA VAL A 34 -7.92 3.70 8.17
C VAL A 34 -7.39 3.72 6.74
N CYS A 35 -6.39 4.55 6.46
CA CYS A 35 -5.78 4.64 5.13
C CYS A 35 -5.21 3.28 4.69
N LEU A 36 -4.46 2.59 5.56
CA LEU A 36 -3.90 1.27 5.26
C LEU A 36 -4.99 0.24 4.97
N ARG A 37 -6.08 0.24 5.76
CA ARG A 37 -7.23 -0.64 5.53
C ARG A 37 -7.88 -0.38 4.17
N VAL A 38 -8.12 0.88 3.83
CA VAL A 38 -8.70 1.28 2.52
C VAL A 38 -7.82 0.77 1.38
N VAL A 39 -6.50 0.97 1.46
CA VAL A 39 -5.55 0.48 0.45
C VAL A 39 -5.66 -1.02 0.25
N VAL A 40 -5.67 -1.81 1.34
CA VAL A 40 -5.79 -3.27 1.28
C VAL A 40 -7.15 -3.69 0.70
N VAL A 41 -8.24 -3.07 1.13
CA VAL A 41 -9.60 -3.36 0.66
C VAL A 41 -9.73 -3.08 -0.84
N VAL A 42 -9.26 -1.93 -1.30
CA VAL A 42 -9.29 -1.56 -2.74
C VAL A 42 -8.48 -2.54 -3.58
N GLN A 43 -7.32 -2.97 -3.09
CA GLN A 43 -6.52 -4.01 -3.76
C GLN A 43 -7.28 -5.34 -3.88
N CYS A 44 -7.98 -5.77 -2.82
CA CYS A 44 -8.80 -6.98 -2.85
C CYS A 44 -9.95 -6.87 -3.86
N PHE A 45 -10.60 -5.71 -3.96
CA PHE A 45 -11.63 -5.46 -4.97
C PHE A 45 -11.05 -5.49 -6.38
N GLY A 46 -9.88 -4.89 -6.60
CA GLY A 46 -9.17 -4.99 -7.88
C GLY A 46 -8.89 -6.44 -8.26
N LEU A 47 -8.39 -7.23 -7.32
CA LEU A 47 -8.10 -8.65 -7.58
C LEU A 47 -9.38 -9.42 -7.89
N GLY A 48 -10.43 -9.29 -7.08
CA GLY A 48 -11.70 -9.98 -7.33
C GLY A 48 -12.35 -9.55 -8.65
N ALA A 49 -12.30 -8.26 -8.97
CA ALA A 49 -12.85 -7.73 -10.21
C ALA A 49 -12.13 -8.24 -11.46
N ARG A 50 -10.81 -8.43 -11.39
CA ARG A 50 -10.04 -9.04 -12.47
C ARG A 50 -10.61 -10.41 -12.86
N TYR A 51 -11.05 -11.20 -11.88
CA TYR A 51 -11.64 -12.53 -12.13
C TYR A 51 -13.10 -12.48 -12.55
N LEU A 52 -13.88 -11.54 -12.01
CA LEU A 52 -15.32 -11.50 -12.23
C LEU A 52 -15.74 -10.72 -13.49
N PHE A 53 -14.96 -9.72 -13.89
CA PHE A 53 -15.38 -8.72 -14.88
C PHE A 53 -14.36 -8.43 -15.98
N SER A 54 -13.10 -8.86 -15.85
CA SER A 54 -12.09 -8.54 -16.87
C SER A 54 -12.41 -9.27 -18.17
N SER A 55 -12.85 -8.51 -19.17
CA SER A 55 -12.98 -8.97 -20.55
C SER A 55 -11.63 -9.19 -21.23
N LEU A 56 -10.58 -8.56 -20.68
CA LEU A 56 -9.20 -8.86 -21.00
C LEU A 56 -8.84 -10.16 -20.29
N GLU A 57 -8.81 -11.27 -21.03
CA GLU A 57 -8.29 -12.55 -20.56
C GLU A 57 -6.82 -12.38 -20.18
N THR A 58 -6.57 -12.05 -18.92
CA THR A 58 -5.26 -12.25 -18.30
C THR A 58 -5.38 -13.48 -17.41
N GLU A 59 -4.89 -14.60 -17.92
CA GLU A 59 -4.56 -15.76 -17.10
C GLU A 59 -3.78 -15.28 -15.87
N SER A 60 -4.16 -15.74 -14.67
CA SER A 60 -3.40 -15.38 -13.49
C SER A 60 -2.03 -16.08 -13.51
N ASP A 61 -1.05 -15.47 -12.85
CA ASP A 61 0.27 -16.10 -12.71
C ASP A 61 0.20 -17.43 -11.94
N VAL A 62 -0.72 -17.55 -10.97
CA VAL A 62 -0.90 -18.79 -10.18
C VAL A 62 -1.46 -19.91 -11.04
N TYR A 63 -2.52 -19.64 -11.81
CA TYR A 63 -3.07 -20.59 -12.76
C TYR A 63 -2.01 -20.99 -13.79
N GLY A 64 -1.37 -20.00 -14.41
CA GLY A 64 -0.38 -20.25 -15.45
C GLY A 64 0.80 -21.08 -14.96
N TRP A 65 1.29 -20.81 -13.75
CA TRP A 65 2.37 -21.59 -13.15
C TRP A 65 1.96 -23.03 -12.83
N LEU A 66 0.79 -23.23 -12.24
CA LEU A 66 0.31 -24.57 -11.90
C LEU A 66 0.00 -25.41 -13.14
N TYR A 67 -0.69 -24.82 -14.11
CA TYR A 67 -1.13 -25.53 -15.31
C TYR A 67 0.00 -25.73 -16.32
N PHE A 68 0.67 -24.66 -16.75
CA PHE A 68 1.66 -24.74 -17.83
C PHE A 68 3.04 -25.18 -17.37
N ASP A 69 3.49 -24.78 -16.16
CA ASP A 69 4.87 -25.06 -15.73
C ASP A 69 4.97 -26.29 -14.83
N CYS A 70 3.89 -26.67 -14.13
CA CYS A 70 3.86 -27.82 -13.23
C CYS A 70 3.03 -29.00 -13.76
N ASP A 71 2.40 -28.88 -14.93
CA ASP A 71 1.55 -29.90 -15.55
C ASP A 71 0.37 -30.37 -14.66
N TRP A 72 -0.17 -29.50 -13.80
CA TRP A 72 -1.35 -29.86 -13.00
C TRP A 72 -2.60 -29.94 -13.89
N PRO A 73 -3.61 -30.77 -13.54
CA PRO A 73 -4.88 -30.74 -14.24
C PRO A 73 -5.51 -29.35 -14.21
N GLU A 74 -5.98 -28.87 -15.37
CA GLU A 74 -6.58 -27.53 -15.55
C GLU A 74 -7.67 -27.24 -14.51
N SER A 75 -8.55 -28.22 -14.25
CA SER A 75 -9.63 -28.07 -13.28
C SER A 75 -9.13 -27.82 -11.86
N ILE A 76 -7.98 -28.40 -11.47
CA ILE A 76 -7.36 -28.20 -10.16
C ILE A 76 -6.67 -26.84 -10.12
N ALA A 77 -5.88 -26.50 -11.13
CA ALA A 77 -5.20 -25.20 -11.21
C ALA A 77 -6.20 -24.04 -11.17
N GLN A 78 -7.26 -24.11 -11.99
CA GLN A 78 -8.33 -23.13 -12.03
C GLN A 78 -9.10 -23.07 -10.70
N SER A 79 -9.35 -24.21 -10.05
CA SER A 79 -10.04 -24.25 -8.77
C SER A 79 -9.24 -23.56 -7.66
N ILE A 80 -7.93 -23.81 -7.58
CA ILE A 80 -7.04 -23.16 -6.61
C ILE A 80 -7.02 -21.66 -6.83
N ASP A 81 -6.88 -21.24 -8.08
CA ASP A 81 -6.80 -19.84 -8.44
C ASP A 81 -8.11 -19.08 -8.15
N ASN A 82 -9.25 -19.65 -8.54
CA ASN A 82 -10.58 -19.11 -8.24
C ASN A 82 -10.82 -19.03 -6.73
N MET A 83 -10.47 -20.07 -5.97
CA MET A 83 -10.63 -20.09 -4.52
C MET A 83 -9.78 -18.99 -3.87
N GLY A 84 -8.55 -18.80 -4.35
CA GLY A 84 -7.64 -17.76 -3.89
C GLY A 84 -8.18 -16.34 -4.11
N ALA A 85 -8.64 -16.06 -5.33
CA ALA A 85 -9.25 -14.78 -5.69
C ALA A 85 -10.53 -14.49 -4.90
N LEU A 86 -11.46 -15.45 -4.85
CA LEU A 86 -12.75 -15.29 -4.15
C LEU A 86 -12.57 -15.12 -2.65
N THR A 87 -11.67 -15.89 -2.03
CA THR A 87 -11.40 -15.78 -0.59
C THR A 87 -10.70 -14.46 -0.28
N THR A 88 -9.85 -13.95 -1.17
CA THR A 88 -9.23 -12.63 -1.03
C THR A 88 -10.26 -11.50 -1.14
N LEU A 89 -11.21 -11.61 -2.07
CA LEU A 89 -12.33 -10.67 -2.18
C LEU A 89 -13.21 -10.70 -0.92
N PHE A 90 -13.57 -11.89 -0.42
CA PHE A 90 -14.33 -12.06 0.81
C PHE A 90 -13.61 -11.50 2.03
N ALA A 91 -12.31 -11.76 2.16
CA ALA A 91 -11.46 -11.20 3.21
C ALA A 91 -11.42 -9.66 3.15
N GLY A 92 -11.33 -9.07 1.95
CA GLY A 92 -11.48 -7.63 1.74
C GLY A 92 -12.85 -7.10 2.19
N GLY A 93 -13.92 -7.84 1.91
CA GLY A 93 -15.27 -7.56 2.40
C GLY A 93 -15.37 -7.54 3.92
N ILE A 94 -14.78 -8.54 4.60
CA ILE A 94 -14.69 -8.57 6.08
C ILE A 94 -13.98 -7.33 6.60
N LEU A 95 -12.81 -6.99 6.04
CA LEU A 95 -12.06 -5.81 6.47
C LEU A 95 -12.86 -4.51 6.26
N CYS A 96 -13.61 -4.40 5.16
CA CYS A 96 -14.48 -3.26 4.89
C CYS A 96 -15.60 -3.14 5.93
N LEU A 97 -16.38 -4.21 6.13
CA LEU A 97 -17.52 -4.25 7.04
C LEU A 97 -17.10 -4.00 8.49
N ASN A 98 -16.05 -4.69 8.97
CA ASN A 98 -15.54 -4.50 10.31
C ASN A 98 -14.99 -3.08 10.52
N GLY A 99 -14.35 -2.49 9.49
CA GLY A 99 -13.88 -1.10 9.54
C GLY A 99 -15.02 -0.11 9.77
N LEU A 100 -16.15 -0.29 9.09
CA LEU A 100 -17.35 0.54 9.23
C LEU A 100 -18.04 0.35 10.59
N LEU A 101 -18.17 -0.90 11.05
CA LEU A 101 -18.87 -1.22 12.29
C LEU A 101 -18.06 -0.82 13.54
N LEU A 102 -16.73 -1.00 13.52
CA LEU A 102 -15.85 -0.64 14.64
C LEU A 102 -15.71 0.87 14.83
N GLN A 103 -16.02 1.69 13.83
CA GLN A 103 -16.08 3.14 13.99
C GLN A 103 -17.24 3.57 14.90
N LYS A 104 -18.29 2.74 15.02
CA LYS A 104 -19.55 3.08 15.71
C LYS A 104 -19.67 2.48 17.11
N SER A 105 -18.90 1.45 17.45
CA SER A 105 -19.05 0.72 18.72
C SER A 105 -18.05 1.20 19.77
N SER A 106 -18.54 1.86 20.83
CA SER A 106 -17.77 2.31 21.98
C SER A 106 -17.78 1.33 23.16
N SER A 107 -18.35 0.13 22.99
CA SER A 107 -18.55 -0.85 24.08
C SER A 107 -17.63 -2.06 23.91
N ASP A 108 -16.84 -2.34 24.96
CA ASP A 108 -15.88 -3.43 25.07
C ASP A 108 -16.59 -4.79 25.23
N SER A 109 -17.28 -5.19 24.16
CA SER A 109 -18.06 -6.42 24.08
C SER A 109 -17.24 -7.57 23.48
N SER A 110 -17.60 -8.81 23.79
CA SER A 110 -17.03 -10.02 23.18
C SER A 110 -16.97 -9.97 21.64
N TRP A 111 -17.87 -9.21 21.01
CA TRP A 111 -17.94 -9.01 19.57
C TRP A 111 -16.71 -8.27 19.00
N THR A 112 -16.15 -7.27 19.71
CA THR A 112 -14.97 -6.54 19.23
C THR A 112 -13.72 -7.43 19.17
N ARG A 113 -13.63 -8.41 20.07
CA ARG A 113 -12.56 -9.42 20.08
C ARG A 113 -12.66 -10.37 18.90
N ILE A 114 -13.86 -10.86 18.60
CA ILE A 114 -14.11 -11.75 17.45
C ILE A 114 -13.83 -11.01 16.15
N ALA A 115 -14.37 -9.80 15.99
CA ALA A 115 -14.11 -8.95 14.82
C ALA A 115 -12.61 -8.69 14.63
N GLY A 116 -11.88 -8.41 15.72
CA GLY A 116 -10.44 -8.20 15.66
C GLY A 116 -9.62 -9.42 15.25
N TRP A 117 -10.05 -10.62 15.65
CA TRP A 117 -9.44 -11.88 15.19
C TRP A 117 -9.74 -12.13 13.71
N MET A 118 -10.99 -11.92 13.28
CA MET A 118 -11.39 -12.05 11.88
C MET A 118 -10.62 -11.09 10.98
N ASP A 119 -10.45 -9.82 11.39
CA ASP A 119 -9.65 -8.84 10.65
C ASP A 119 -8.20 -9.27 10.50
N ARG A 120 -7.60 -9.80 11.57
CA ARG A 120 -6.22 -10.30 11.51
C ARG A 120 -6.11 -11.51 10.59
N ALA A 121 -7.04 -12.46 10.69
CA ALA A 121 -7.06 -13.66 9.83
C ALA A 121 -7.24 -13.27 8.35
N ALA A 122 -8.17 -12.36 8.06
CA ALA A 122 -8.41 -11.82 6.72
C ALA A 122 -7.15 -11.14 6.17
N ALA A 123 -6.51 -10.27 6.96
CA ALA A 123 -5.28 -9.59 6.55
C ALA A 123 -4.12 -10.57 6.32
N VAL A 124 -3.94 -11.58 7.17
CA VAL A 124 -2.91 -12.62 6.97
C VAL A 124 -3.18 -13.43 5.70
N TRP A 125 -4.43 -13.82 5.46
CA TRP A 125 -4.81 -14.51 4.22
C TRP A 125 -4.46 -13.69 2.98
N ILE A 126 -4.85 -12.41 2.95
CA ILE A 126 -4.56 -11.51 1.82
C ILE A 126 -3.04 -11.40 1.61
N ALA A 127 -2.26 -11.27 2.69
CA ALA A 127 -0.80 -11.22 2.60
C ALA A 127 -0.23 -12.49 1.97
N ILE A 128 -0.69 -13.67 2.40
CA ILE A 128 -0.24 -14.97 1.86
C ILE A 128 -0.61 -15.08 0.38
N TRP A 129 -1.85 -14.80 0.01
CA TRP A 129 -2.30 -14.93 -1.37
C TRP A 129 -1.56 -13.97 -2.32
N MET A 130 -1.35 -12.71 -1.91
CA MET A 130 -0.58 -11.76 -2.72
C MET A 130 0.90 -12.14 -2.85
N LEU A 131 1.47 -12.78 -1.83
CA LEU A 131 2.82 -13.34 -1.90
C LEU A 131 2.88 -14.54 -2.86
N LEU A 132 1.87 -15.41 -2.84
CA LEU A 132 1.78 -16.54 -3.77
C LEU A 132 1.66 -16.08 -5.22
N ILE A 133 0.87 -15.03 -5.50
CA ILE A 133 0.82 -14.41 -6.84
C ILE A 133 2.21 -13.90 -7.25
N ALA A 134 2.89 -13.17 -6.37
CA ALA A 134 4.23 -12.65 -6.66
C ALA A 134 5.26 -13.77 -6.89
N ALA A 135 5.18 -14.85 -6.12
CA ALA A 135 6.04 -16.01 -6.26
C ALA A 135 5.74 -16.77 -7.57
N ALA A 136 4.47 -16.97 -7.93
CA ALA A 136 4.10 -17.57 -9.20
C ALA A 136 4.59 -16.72 -10.38
N HIS A 137 4.46 -15.39 -10.30
CA HIS A 137 5.01 -14.48 -11.32
C HIS A 137 6.54 -14.60 -11.47
N MET A 138 7.27 -14.79 -10.36
CA MET A 138 8.71 -15.09 -10.38
C MET A 138 9.02 -16.44 -11.05
N MET A 139 8.17 -17.45 -10.89
CA MET A 139 8.42 -18.80 -11.43
C MET A 139 8.13 -18.92 -12.92
N ARG A 140 7.22 -18.11 -13.48
CA ARG A 140 6.84 -18.14 -14.92
C ARG A 140 7.93 -17.62 -15.89
N ALA A 141 9.19 -17.51 -15.44
CA ALA A 141 10.38 -17.19 -16.24
C ALA A 141 10.26 -15.94 -17.15
N ALA A 142 9.48 -14.94 -16.73
CA ALA A 142 9.41 -13.66 -17.43
C ALA A 142 10.74 -12.88 -17.34
N VAL A 143 10.93 -11.90 -18.22
CA VAL A 143 12.07 -10.98 -18.15
C VAL A 143 12.01 -10.21 -16.82
N PHE A 144 13.11 -10.26 -16.06
CA PHE A 144 13.21 -9.75 -14.68
C PHE A 144 12.32 -10.46 -13.64
N ALA A 145 11.96 -11.73 -13.86
CA ALA A 145 11.13 -12.48 -12.92
C ALA A 145 11.73 -12.57 -11.51
N GLU A 146 13.05 -12.55 -11.37
CA GLU A 146 13.76 -12.51 -10.09
C GLU A 146 13.43 -11.26 -9.24
N LEU A 147 12.94 -10.19 -9.88
CA LEU A 147 12.53 -8.96 -9.21
C LEU A 147 11.07 -8.96 -8.77
N SER A 148 10.27 -9.96 -9.15
CA SER A 148 8.83 -9.99 -8.90
C SER A 148 8.47 -9.92 -7.41
N LEU A 149 9.23 -10.59 -6.54
CA LEU A 149 8.97 -10.47 -5.09
C LEU A 149 9.17 -9.03 -4.60
N PHE A 150 10.18 -8.33 -5.09
CA PHE A 150 10.46 -6.94 -4.71
C PHE A 150 9.44 -5.97 -5.32
N GLU A 151 9.07 -6.14 -6.60
CA GLU A 151 8.10 -5.28 -7.29
C GLU A 151 6.71 -5.38 -6.66
N HIS A 152 6.34 -6.57 -6.15
CA HIS A 152 5.07 -6.81 -5.48
C HIS A 152 5.11 -6.58 -3.96
N ALA A 153 6.25 -6.17 -3.39
CA ALA A 153 6.47 -6.08 -1.95
C ALA A 153 5.36 -5.33 -1.20
N VAL A 154 4.94 -4.16 -1.68
CA VAL A 154 3.86 -3.37 -1.04
C VAL A 154 2.53 -4.13 -0.96
N ARG A 155 2.25 -5.03 -1.90
CA ARG A 155 0.94 -5.70 -2.02
C ARG A 155 0.70 -6.77 -0.96
N TYR A 156 1.76 -7.45 -0.52
CA TYR A 156 1.68 -8.44 0.56
C TYR A 156 2.16 -7.89 1.92
N HIS A 157 3.02 -6.88 1.95
CA HIS A 157 3.40 -6.22 3.21
C HIS A 157 2.34 -5.27 3.76
N ALA A 158 1.51 -4.63 2.92
CA ALA A 158 0.39 -3.79 3.38
C ALA A 158 -0.62 -4.56 4.26
N PRO A 159 -1.19 -5.69 3.81
CA PRO A 159 -2.07 -6.49 4.65
C PRO A 159 -1.33 -7.11 5.85
N LEU A 160 -0.04 -7.48 5.72
CA LEU A 160 0.75 -7.94 6.86
C LEU A 160 0.93 -6.84 7.94
N ALA A 161 1.22 -5.61 7.52
CA ALA A 161 1.30 -4.45 8.42
C ALA A 161 -0.04 -4.20 9.13
N LEU A 162 -1.16 -4.36 8.41
CA LEU A 162 -2.51 -4.26 8.99
C LEU A 162 -2.74 -5.35 10.05
N ALA A 163 -2.30 -6.58 9.80
CA ALA A 163 -2.37 -7.68 10.76
C ALA A 163 -1.53 -7.41 12.03
N VAL A 164 -0.33 -6.83 11.88
CA VAL A 164 0.58 -6.44 12.98
C VAL A 164 0.00 -5.32 13.84
N CYS A 165 -0.65 -4.33 13.21
CA CYS A 165 -1.38 -3.27 13.92
C CYS A 165 -2.53 -3.82 14.78
N GLY A 166 -2.94 -5.07 14.51
CA GLY A 166 -3.91 -5.82 15.29
C GLY A 166 -5.31 -5.37 14.93
N GLY A 167 -6.01 -6.19 14.14
CA GLY A 167 -7.35 -5.95 13.57
C GLY A 167 -8.48 -5.54 14.53
N MET A 168 -8.21 -5.36 15.81
CA MET A 168 -9.08 -4.58 16.68
C MET A 168 -9.15 -3.16 16.13
N GLY A 169 -10.35 -2.58 16.16
CA GLY A 169 -10.67 -1.28 15.57
C GLY A 169 -9.59 -0.24 15.83
N VAL A 170 -9.54 0.74 14.95
CA VAL A 170 -8.50 1.77 14.82
C VAL A 170 -7.88 2.30 16.14
N ALA A 171 -8.62 2.25 17.26
CA ALA A 171 -8.14 2.40 18.64
C ALA A 171 -7.02 1.46 19.13
N ALA A 172 -6.75 0.29 18.52
CA ALA A 172 -5.66 -0.60 18.95
C ALA A 172 -4.27 -0.21 18.41
N CYS A 173 -4.21 0.76 17.48
CA CYS A 173 -2.96 1.37 17.01
C CYS A 173 -2.27 2.29 18.04
N VAL A 174 -2.66 2.20 19.33
CA VAL A 174 -2.12 3.03 20.42
C VAL A 174 -0.80 2.48 20.96
N SER A 175 -0.43 1.22 20.69
CA SER A 175 0.91 0.74 21.03
C SER A 175 1.97 1.26 20.04
N SER A 176 2.74 2.25 20.49
CA SER A 176 3.85 2.87 19.77
C SER A 176 4.80 1.86 19.09
N ALA A 177 5.03 0.70 19.70
CA ALA A 177 5.92 -0.33 19.18
C ALA A 177 5.37 -1.04 17.92
N ARG A 178 4.10 -1.45 17.93
CA ARG A 178 3.48 -2.15 16.77
C ARG A 178 3.37 -1.22 15.57
N THR A 179 2.94 0.02 15.80
CA THR A 179 2.91 1.06 14.76
C THR A 179 4.30 1.30 14.18
N ARG A 180 5.34 1.35 15.02
CA ARG A 180 6.72 1.50 14.56
C ARG A 180 7.15 0.34 13.67
N ILE A 181 6.86 -0.90 14.06
CA ILE A 181 7.17 -2.10 13.27
C ILE A 181 6.43 -2.05 11.92
N ALA A 182 5.13 -1.79 11.94
CA ALA A 182 4.32 -1.68 10.73
C ALA A 182 4.87 -0.61 9.77
N VAL A 183 5.23 0.58 10.26
CA VAL A 183 5.78 1.65 9.42
C VAL A 183 7.16 1.28 8.86
N ILE A 184 8.01 0.59 9.63
CA ILE A 184 9.29 0.08 9.11
C ILE A 184 9.04 -0.95 8.01
N LEU A 185 8.13 -1.90 8.23
CA LEU A 185 7.74 -2.91 7.25
C LEU A 185 7.26 -2.26 5.94
N LEU A 186 6.36 -1.28 6.04
CA LEU A 186 5.83 -0.53 4.91
C LEU A 186 6.92 0.27 4.19
N ALA A 187 7.84 0.90 4.93
CA ALA A 187 8.94 1.67 4.32
C ALA A 187 9.92 0.77 3.56
N VAL A 188 10.25 -0.39 4.12
CA VAL A 188 11.07 -1.40 3.42
C VAL A 188 10.34 -1.88 2.17
N ALA A 189 9.06 -2.25 2.28
CA ALA A 189 8.27 -2.71 1.14
C ALA A 189 8.17 -1.66 0.03
N ALA A 190 7.86 -0.40 0.36
CA ALA A 190 7.81 0.68 -0.62
C ALA A 190 9.16 0.92 -1.30
N SER A 191 10.26 0.83 -0.55
CA SER A 191 11.60 0.98 -1.11
C SER A 191 11.96 -0.15 -2.06
N LEU A 192 11.65 -1.40 -1.69
CA LEU A 192 11.86 -2.57 -2.56
C LEU A 192 11.05 -2.45 -3.86
N THR A 193 9.78 -2.07 -3.76
CA THR A 193 8.90 -1.89 -4.92
C THR A 193 9.41 -0.80 -5.85
N PHE A 194 9.79 0.37 -5.33
CA PHE A 194 10.33 1.46 -6.16
C PHE A 194 11.72 1.15 -6.71
N ALA A 195 12.59 0.49 -5.96
CA ALA A 195 13.90 0.09 -6.47
C ALA A 195 13.78 -0.94 -7.61
N ALA A 196 12.90 -1.93 -7.46
CA ALA A 196 12.67 -2.96 -8.49
C ALA A 196 12.03 -2.37 -9.75
N HIS A 197 10.97 -1.55 -9.62
CA HIS A 197 10.39 -0.85 -10.77
C HIS A 197 11.38 0.15 -11.38
N GLY A 198 12.15 0.86 -10.56
CA GLY A 198 13.15 1.81 -11.02
C GLY A 198 14.26 1.15 -11.82
N TYR A 199 14.72 -0.03 -11.39
CA TYR A 199 15.65 -0.84 -12.17
C TYR A 199 15.06 -1.31 -13.50
N LYS A 200 13.82 -1.83 -13.51
CA LYS A 200 13.13 -2.23 -14.75
C LYS A 200 12.94 -1.05 -15.70
N ALA A 201 12.66 0.15 -15.18
CA ALA A 201 12.54 1.37 -15.99
C ALA A 201 13.90 1.81 -16.53
N TYR A 202 14.98 1.75 -15.73
CA TYR A 202 16.33 2.04 -16.18
C TYR A 202 16.78 1.11 -17.33
N GLU A 203 16.43 -0.17 -17.25
CA GLU A 203 16.67 -1.16 -18.30
C GLU A 203 15.66 -1.11 -19.46
N CYS A 204 14.81 -0.08 -19.52
CA CYS A 204 13.82 0.13 -20.59
C CYS A 204 12.91 -1.10 -20.81
N TYR A 205 12.43 -1.71 -19.73
CA TYR A 205 11.53 -2.87 -19.78
C TYR A 205 10.36 -2.62 -20.74
N ALA A 206 10.23 -3.43 -21.80
CA ALA A 206 9.34 -3.16 -22.93
C ALA A 206 7.88 -2.86 -22.52
N PRO A 207 7.25 -3.58 -21.58
CA PRO A 207 5.91 -3.24 -21.12
C PRO A 207 5.77 -1.83 -20.51
N PHE A 208 6.84 -1.21 -20.01
CA PHE A 208 6.80 0.18 -19.55
C PHE A 208 6.88 1.17 -20.71
N ILE A 209 7.62 0.83 -21.77
CA ILE A 209 7.62 1.62 -23.01
C ILE A 209 6.21 1.62 -23.61
N ASP A 210 5.59 0.44 -23.70
CA ASP A 210 4.24 0.28 -24.24
C ASP A 210 3.21 1.10 -23.47
N LEU A 211 3.31 1.15 -22.13
CA LEU A 211 2.42 2.00 -21.34
C LEU A 211 2.53 3.48 -21.71
N ILE A 212 3.73 3.97 -22.01
CA ILE A 212 3.95 5.37 -22.40
C ILE A 212 3.39 5.61 -23.80
N LEU A 213 3.75 4.77 -24.77
CA LEU A 213 3.36 4.93 -26.16
C LEU A 213 1.84 4.79 -26.35
N LEU A 214 1.23 3.78 -25.71
CA LEU A 214 -0.22 3.57 -25.79
C LEU A 214 -0.99 4.67 -25.06
N SER A 215 -0.49 5.15 -23.91
CA SER A 215 -1.09 6.32 -23.26
C SER A 215 -1.03 7.56 -24.15
N ASP A 216 0.08 7.76 -24.85
CA ASP A 216 0.22 8.88 -25.78
C ASP A 216 -0.78 8.78 -26.93
N MET A 217 -0.84 7.62 -27.57
CA MET A 217 -1.76 7.37 -28.67
C MET A 217 -3.23 7.50 -28.29
N GLN A 218 -3.61 7.19 -27.04
CA GLN A 218 -5.01 7.21 -26.61
C GLN A 218 -5.47 8.56 -26.04
N TRP A 219 -4.57 9.34 -25.42
CA TRP A 219 -5.00 10.50 -24.62
C TRP A 219 -4.29 11.81 -24.94
N THR A 220 -2.98 11.80 -25.23
CA THR A 220 -2.22 13.05 -25.36
C THR A 220 -1.89 13.44 -26.78
N GLU A 221 -1.78 12.47 -27.70
CA GLU A 221 -1.41 12.68 -29.10
C GLU A 221 -0.17 13.58 -29.28
N ALA A 222 0.78 13.52 -28.33
CA ALA A 222 1.96 14.38 -28.29
C ALA A 222 3.07 13.89 -29.25
N GLY A 223 2.90 12.72 -29.87
CA GLY A 223 3.85 12.17 -30.83
C GLY A 223 5.11 11.63 -30.14
N ILE A 224 4.94 10.98 -28.98
CA ILE A 224 6.04 10.40 -28.23
C ILE A 224 6.63 9.24 -29.03
N THR A 225 7.90 9.36 -29.40
CA THR A 225 8.65 8.29 -30.07
C THR A 225 9.20 7.29 -29.05
N GLN A 226 9.49 6.07 -29.48
CA GLN A 226 10.14 5.05 -28.65
C GLN A 226 11.43 5.57 -28.00
N ALA A 227 12.29 6.25 -28.77
CA ALA A 227 13.54 6.80 -28.26
C ALA A 227 13.32 7.86 -27.15
N ASN A 228 12.22 8.61 -27.21
CA ASN A 228 11.86 9.55 -26.15
C ASN A 228 11.29 8.81 -24.93
N ALA A 229 10.47 7.77 -25.13
CA ALA A 229 9.95 6.93 -24.04
C ALA A 229 11.08 6.23 -23.27
N GLU A 230 12.07 5.66 -23.96
CA GLU A 230 13.25 5.05 -23.35
C GLU A 230 14.06 6.06 -22.51
N LYS A 231 14.35 7.25 -23.06
CA LYS A 231 15.05 8.32 -22.32
C LYS A 231 14.27 8.74 -21.07
N LEU A 232 12.95 8.85 -21.19
CA LEU A 232 12.07 9.18 -20.07
C LEU A 232 12.11 8.08 -19.00
N LEU A 233 12.06 6.80 -19.40
CA LEU A 233 12.14 5.66 -18.47
C LEU A 233 13.47 5.58 -17.74
N VAL A 234 14.59 5.87 -18.40
CA VAL A 234 15.90 5.92 -17.74
C VAL A 234 15.90 6.99 -16.64
N ALA A 235 15.37 8.18 -16.93
CA ALA A 235 15.28 9.26 -15.94
C ALA A 235 14.36 8.90 -14.76
N ILE A 236 13.20 8.31 -15.04
CA ILE A 236 12.27 7.79 -14.03
C ILE A 236 12.95 6.71 -13.18
N GLY A 237 13.65 5.78 -13.83
CA GLY A 237 14.31 4.66 -13.16
C GLY A 237 15.36 5.12 -12.15
N ILE A 238 16.19 6.09 -12.54
CA ILE A 238 17.16 6.73 -11.65
C ILE A 238 16.43 7.42 -10.48
N ALA A 239 15.37 8.19 -10.76
CA ALA A 239 14.61 8.88 -9.73
C ALA A 239 14.00 7.89 -8.71
N ASP A 240 13.40 6.81 -9.18
CA ASP A 240 12.74 5.78 -8.35
C ASP A 240 13.74 5.05 -7.43
N ILE A 241 14.93 4.74 -7.93
CA ILE A 241 16.02 4.17 -7.11
C ILE A 241 16.50 5.18 -6.05
N LEU A 242 16.69 6.45 -6.44
CA LEU A 242 17.14 7.49 -5.51
C LEU A 242 16.12 7.74 -4.39
N VAL A 243 14.82 7.85 -4.71
CA VAL A 243 13.80 8.07 -3.68
C VAL A 243 13.63 6.87 -2.77
N ALA A 244 13.81 5.64 -3.26
CA ALA A 244 13.80 4.43 -2.44
C ALA A 244 14.94 4.47 -1.40
N LEU A 245 16.16 4.82 -1.82
CA LEU A 245 17.30 4.97 -0.90
C LEU A 245 17.08 6.10 0.10
N VAL A 246 16.60 7.26 -0.38
CA VAL A 246 16.33 8.42 0.47
C VAL A 246 15.23 8.13 1.50
N LEU A 247 14.22 7.32 1.15
CA LEU A 247 13.17 6.90 2.09
C LEU A 247 13.75 6.12 3.26
N LEU A 248 14.65 5.16 3.02
CA LEU A 248 15.24 4.32 4.07
C LEU A 248 16.26 5.08 4.92
N VAL A 249 17.14 5.85 4.29
CA VAL A 249 18.27 6.51 4.97
C VAL A 249 17.80 7.75 5.71
N PHE A 250 17.06 8.63 5.03
CA PHE A 250 16.72 9.96 5.55
C PHE A 250 15.29 10.10 6.04
N ARG A 251 14.42 9.11 5.77
CA ARG A 251 12.97 9.17 6.07
C ARG A 251 12.34 10.46 5.52
N SER A 252 12.76 10.84 4.31
CA SER A 252 12.37 12.12 3.70
C SER A 252 10.90 12.10 3.27
N ARG A 253 10.13 13.07 3.78
CA ARG A 253 8.72 13.26 3.39
C ARG A 253 8.55 13.64 1.93
N PHE A 254 9.52 14.36 1.35
CA PHE A 254 9.48 14.73 -0.06
C PHE A 254 9.65 13.51 -0.96
N ALA A 255 10.57 12.60 -0.60
CA ALA A 255 10.72 11.32 -1.28
C ALA A 255 9.43 10.48 -1.14
N THR A 256 8.86 10.40 0.07
CA THR A 256 7.59 9.69 0.27
C THR A 256 6.45 10.31 -0.55
N PHE A 257 6.36 11.64 -0.62
CA PHE A 257 5.33 12.33 -1.40
C PHE A 257 5.48 12.06 -2.91
N TYR A 258 6.72 12.10 -3.43
CA TYR A 258 6.99 11.67 -4.79
C TYR A 258 6.50 10.24 -5.02
N MET A 259 6.82 9.31 -4.11
CA MET A 259 6.37 7.91 -4.22
C MET A 259 4.84 7.76 -4.17
N VAL A 260 4.13 8.62 -3.42
CA VAL A 260 2.66 8.66 -3.46
C VAL A 260 2.19 9.02 -4.86
N VAL A 261 2.63 10.17 -5.38
CA VAL A 261 2.17 10.69 -6.67
C VAL A 261 2.53 9.72 -7.79
N TRP A 262 3.80 9.33 -7.87
CA TRP A 262 4.29 8.47 -8.92
C TRP A 262 3.73 7.04 -8.86
N GLY A 263 3.57 6.49 -7.65
CA GLY A 263 2.94 5.19 -7.45
C GLY A 263 1.46 5.15 -7.89
N LEU A 264 0.73 6.26 -7.74
CA LEU A 264 -0.64 6.39 -8.24
C LEU A 264 -0.68 6.62 -9.76
N VAL A 265 0.21 7.45 -10.30
CA VAL A 265 0.33 7.68 -11.76
C VAL A 265 0.64 6.37 -12.48
N THR A 266 1.60 5.59 -11.99
CA THR A 266 1.96 4.29 -12.59
C THR A 266 0.85 3.25 -12.44
N ALA A 267 0.06 3.29 -11.36
CA ALA A 267 -1.14 2.45 -11.26
C ALA A 267 -2.19 2.85 -12.30
N ALA A 268 -2.51 4.15 -12.40
CA ALA A 268 -3.49 4.69 -13.35
C ALA A 268 -3.08 4.53 -14.82
N SER A 269 -1.77 4.43 -15.09
CA SER A 269 -1.24 4.24 -16.45
C SER A 269 -1.81 3.01 -17.16
N ARG A 270 -2.28 2.00 -16.39
CA ARG A 270 -2.96 0.82 -16.95
C ARG A 270 -4.24 1.21 -17.67
N MET A 271 -5.06 2.07 -17.08
CA MET A 271 -6.29 2.55 -17.70
C MET A 271 -6.02 3.52 -18.84
N THR A 272 -4.96 4.33 -18.76
CA THR A 272 -4.63 5.27 -19.84
C THR A 272 -4.01 4.57 -21.05
N ALA A 273 -3.34 3.43 -20.87
CA ALA A 273 -2.74 2.67 -21.97
C ALA A 273 -3.64 1.57 -22.53
N LEU A 274 -4.42 0.89 -21.68
CA LEU A 274 -5.20 -0.29 -22.05
C LEU A 274 -6.72 -0.02 -22.07
N GLY A 275 -7.12 1.23 -21.86
CA GLY A 275 -8.52 1.63 -21.74
C GLY A 275 -9.12 1.40 -20.36
N LEU A 276 -10.36 1.87 -20.16
CA LEU A 276 -11.03 1.85 -18.86
C LEU A 276 -11.27 0.43 -18.31
N GLU A 277 -11.31 -0.59 -19.18
CA GLU A 277 -11.45 -2.00 -18.79
C GLU A 277 -10.27 -2.52 -17.94
N ALA A 278 -9.11 -1.85 -17.99
CA ALA A 278 -7.96 -2.17 -17.14
C ALA A 278 -8.03 -1.57 -15.71
N TRP A 279 -9.21 -1.10 -15.29
CA TRP A 279 -9.42 -0.61 -13.92
C TRP A 279 -9.10 -1.66 -12.83
N PRO A 280 -9.33 -2.98 -12.98
CA PRO A 280 -8.96 -3.94 -11.94
C PRO A 280 -7.46 -3.95 -11.69
N GLU A 281 -6.65 -3.90 -12.75
CA GLU A 281 -5.18 -3.83 -12.70
C GLU A 281 -4.67 -2.55 -12.04
N THR A 282 -5.42 -1.45 -12.18
CA THR A 282 -5.16 -0.18 -11.48
C THR A 282 -5.41 -0.32 -9.99
N LEU A 283 -6.54 -0.91 -9.59
CA LEU A 283 -6.89 -1.10 -8.18
C LEU A 283 -5.96 -2.09 -7.48
N ILE A 284 -5.54 -3.18 -8.13
CA ILE A 284 -4.53 -4.11 -7.59
C ILE A 284 -3.22 -3.37 -7.29
N ARG A 285 -2.88 -2.37 -8.11
CA ARG A 285 -1.66 -1.55 -7.96
C ARG A 285 -1.81 -0.35 -7.05
N ILE A 286 -2.99 -0.11 -6.45
CA ILE A 286 -3.23 1.05 -5.58
C ILE A 286 -2.23 1.12 -4.42
N ALA A 287 -1.73 -0.03 -3.95
CA ALA A 287 -0.74 -0.13 -2.90
C ALA A 287 0.60 0.56 -3.24
N ASN A 288 0.94 0.71 -4.53
CA ASN A 288 2.16 1.37 -4.99
C ASN A 288 2.24 2.83 -4.50
N GLY A 289 1.15 3.58 -4.59
CA GLY A 289 1.05 4.93 -4.03
C GLY A 289 0.41 4.99 -2.65
N GLY A 290 -0.49 4.05 -2.35
CA GLY A 290 -1.21 3.98 -1.08
C GLY A 290 -0.33 3.67 0.12
N VAL A 291 0.65 2.77 0.00
CA VAL A 291 1.58 2.47 1.10
C VAL A 291 2.47 3.68 1.44
N PRO A 292 3.11 4.36 0.47
CA PRO A 292 3.77 5.64 0.72
C PRO A 292 2.85 6.67 1.41
N LEU A 293 1.56 6.72 1.06
CA LEU A 293 0.62 7.66 1.68
C LEU A 293 0.43 7.38 3.17
N VAL A 294 0.30 6.09 3.54
CA VAL A 294 0.24 5.67 4.95
C VAL A 294 1.49 6.11 5.72
N ILE A 295 2.68 5.95 5.12
CA ILE A 295 3.96 6.39 5.71
C ILE A 295 3.98 7.91 5.88
N LEU A 296 3.55 8.65 4.86
CA LEU A 296 3.52 10.11 4.86
C LEU A 296 2.60 10.66 5.94
N ILE A 297 1.38 10.09 6.09
CA ILE A 297 0.43 10.44 7.16
C ILE A 297 1.09 10.22 8.53
N HIS A 298 1.77 9.08 8.74
CA HIS A 298 2.44 8.79 10.01
C HIS A 298 3.58 9.78 10.32
N TRP A 299 4.42 10.11 9.33
CA TRP A 299 5.57 10.98 9.55
C TRP A 299 5.19 12.45 9.67
N THR A 300 4.15 12.92 8.97
CA THR A 300 3.67 14.30 9.08
C THR A 300 3.06 14.57 10.45
N ALA A 301 2.28 13.62 10.97
CA ALA A 301 1.70 13.68 12.31
C ALA A 301 2.71 13.85 13.45
N LYS A 302 3.91 13.25 13.36
CA LYS A 302 4.90 13.25 14.44
C LYS A 302 5.67 14.56 14.67
N ARG A 303 5.54 15.59 13.82
CA ARG A 303 6.27 16.87 13.99
C ARG A 303 5.38 18.04 14.45
N LYS A 304 4.11 17.78 14.79
CA LYS A 304 3.30 18.74 15.55
C LYS A 304 3.44 18.41 17.03
#